data_AF-A0A2D4GD80-F1
#
_entry.id   AF-A0A2D4GD80-F1
#
_cell.length_a   1.000
_cell.length_b   1.000
_cell.length_c   1.000
_cell.angle_alpha   90.00
_cell.angle_beta   90.00
_cell.angle_gamma   90.00
#
_symmetry.space_group_name_H-M   'P 1'
#
loop_
_entity.id
_entity.type
_entity.pdbx_description
1 polymer ?
#
loop_
_entity_poly.entity_id
_entity_poly.type
_entity_poly.pdbx_seq_one_letter_code
_entity_poly.pdbx_strand_id
1 'polypeptide(L)'
;CHLDQLLATLTERVCRGSPPGVWVSSTDMFLTVPAVPEIDWRNFQGVKVVAVPASISYARQYGVYSVDSQGLVQDILYQSSEEEMQWCLGPDGKVPLVCGVVFFSCRAAEQLLATHVTPPLNACTYMGLDSGAPALQLSLFFDLLLCMAQAVTEEAFVAGHKTGAGAGDTQAARSARTVLWKTLRTVPLTMAYLPDGTYKYMTSSAREHICRLTPQLGDAHSRGFCQVAHSSVEEPRLLEEGCSVTNCLLEGAVVVGPGNVIQHCCLQGPLHIHSGCLLTGLDVASSAALRSHSLQDVVIQGHRIRLRHLSCKVFTLSG
;
A
#
# COMPACT_ATOMS: atom_id res chain seq x y z
N CYS A 1 -6.52 -13.82 -1.89
CA CYS A 1 -5.37 -13.38 -1.08
C CYS A 1 -5.53 -11.90 -0.70
N HIS A 2 -4.55 -11.29 -0.02
CA HIS A 2 -4.63 -9.87 0.41
C HIS A 2 -4.92 -8.90 -0.75
N LEU A 3 -4.21 -9.04 -1.87
CA LEU A 3 -4.41 -8.18 -3.04
C LEU A 3 -5.83 -8.30 -3.62
N ASP A 4 -6.36 -9.53 -3.73
CA ASP A 4 -7.73 -9.75 -4.21
C ASP A 4 -8.76 -9.08 -3.28
N GLN A 5 -8.54 -9.17 -1.96
CA GLN A 5 -9.43 -8.54 -0.97
C GLN A 5 -9.39 -7.02 -1.07
N LEU A 6 -8.21 -6.43 -1.25
CA LEU A 6 -8.07 -5.00 -1.47
C LEU A 6 -8.78 -4.59 -2.76
N LEU A 7 -8.54 -5.31 -3.86
CA LEU A 7 -9.18 -5.04 -5.15
C LEU A 7 -10.71 -5.16 -5.08
N ALA A 8 -11.23 -6.20 -4.41
CA ALA A 8 -12.66 -6.37 -4.19
C ALA A 8 -13.22 -5.24 -3.31
N THR A 9 -12.53 -4.88 -2.23
CA THR A 9 -12.93 -3.77 -1.35
C THR A 9 -13.02 -2.45 -2.11
N LEU A 10 -12.03 -2.15 -2.94
CA LEU A 10 -12.04 -0.95 -3.77
C LEU A 10 -13.18 -1.01 -4.79
N THR A 11 -13.24 -2.07 -5.60
CA THR A 11 -14.18 -2.19 -6.73
C THR A 11 -15.64 -2.25 -6.26
N GLU A 12 -15.92 -3.02 -5.22
CA GLU A 12 -17.28 -3.32 -4.78
C GLU A 12 -17.79 -2.35 -3.72
N ARG A 13 -16.93 -1.55 -3.09
CA ARG A 13 -17.36 -0.64 -2.01
C ARG A 13 -16.91 0.79 -2.29
N VAL A 14 -15.61 1.05 -2.29
CA VAL A 14 -15.07 2.42 -2.34
C VAL A 14 -15.34 3.11 -3.68
N CYS A 15 -15.18 2.41 -4.80
CA CYS A 15 -15.32 2.98 -6.14
C CYS A 15 -16.77 3.15 -6.59
N ARG A 16 -17.75 2.60 -5.84
CA ARG A 16 -19.16 2.64 -6.24
C ARG A 16 -19.67 4.07 -6.35
N GLY A 17 -20.36 4.36 -7.45
CA GLY A 17 -20.94 5.67 -7.74
C GLY A 17 -19.93 6.74 -8.18
N SER A 18 -18.62 6.44 -8.20
CA SER A 18 -17.63 7.38 -8.71
C SER A 18 -17.83 7.67 -10.21
N PRO A 19 -17.60 8.91 -10.67
CA PRO A 19 -17.63 9.22 -12.09
C PRO A 19 -16.42 8.60 -12.82
N PRO A 20 -16.36 8.64 -14.16
CA PRO A 20 -15.16 8.25 -14.90
C PRO A 20 -13.92 8.99 -14.39
N GLY A 21 -12.81 8.25 -14.25
CA GLY A 21 -11.57 8.76 -13.70
C GLY A 21 -10.57 7.65 -13.38
N VAL A 22 -9.55 7.99 -12.60
CA VAL A 22 -8.44 7.09 -12.23
C VAL A 22 -8.41 6.89 -10.72
N TRP A 23 -8.44 5.64 -10.29
CA TRP A 23 -8.19 5.25 -8.91
C TRP A 23 -6.74 4.83 -8.72
N VAL A 24 -6.12 5.32 -7.66
CA VAL A 24 -4.78 4.95 -7.22
C VAL A 24 -4.91 4.37 -5.80
N SER A 25 -4.30 3.21 -5.58
CA SER A 25 -4.27 2.57 -4.26
C SER A 25 -2.87 2.02 -3.99
N SER A 26 -2.37 2.23 -2.76
CA SER A 26 -1.23 1.45 -2.25
C SER A 26 -1.60 -0.03 -2.15
N THR A 27 -0.64 -0.91 -2.39
CA THR A 27 -0.76 -2.37 -2.20
C THR A 27 -0.25 -2.82 -0.83
N ASP A 28 0.37 -1.92 -0.07
CA ASP A 28 1.16 -2.27 1.12
C ASP A 28 0.38 -1.96 2.41
N MET A 29 -0.92 -2.27 2.40
CA MET A 29 -1.83 -1.93 3.48
C MET A 29 -3.02 -2.87 3.58
N PHE A 30 -3.43 -3.18 4.80
CA PHE A 30 -4.70 -3.81 5.06
C PHE A 30 -5.75 -2.74 5.33
N LEU A 31 -6.72 -2.64 4.44
CA LEU A 31 -7.82 -1.68 4.52
C LEU A 31 -9.13 -2.43 4.71
N THR A 32 -9.89 -2.08 5.74
CA THR A 32 -11.33 -2.37 5.78
C THR A 32 -12.12 -1.08 5.74
N VAL A 33 -13.29 -1.19 5.13
CA VAL A 33 -14.25 -0.10 4.97
C VAL A 33 -15.65 -0.63 5.29
N PRO A 34 -16.59 0.26 5.64
CA PRO A 34 -18.00 -0.10 5.79
C PRO A 34 -18.53 -0.87 4.58
N ALA A 35 -19.53 -1.73 4.81
CA ALA A 35 -20.17 -2.47 3.72
C ALA A 35 -20.80 -1.54 2.68
N VAL A 36 -21.31 -0.38 3.12
CA VAL A 36 -21.88 0.67 2.28
C VAL A 36 -21.19 1.98 2.66
N PRO A 37 -20.03 2.31 2.07
CA PRO A 37 -19.38 3.59 2.33
C PRO A 37 -20.19 4.71 1.67
N GLU A 38 -20.48 5.76 2.43
CA GLU A 38 -21.18 6.95 1.91
C GLU A 38 -20.14 7.94 1.36
N ILE A 39 -19.95 7.94 0.04
CA ILE A 39 -19.08 8.90 -0.64
C ILE A 39 -19.95 9.75 -1.58
N ASP A 40 -19.99 11.07 -1.33
CA ASP A 40 -20.73 11.99 -2.19
C ASP A 40 -19.94 12.30 -3.47
N TRP A 41 -20.53 11.91 -4.59
CA TRP A 41 -20.01 12.13 -5.95
C TRP A 41 -20.84 13.14 -6.74
N ARG A 42 -21.90 13.72 -6.17
CA ARG A 42 -22.79 14.65 -6.89
C ARG A 42 -22.00 15.89 -7.33
N ASN A 43 -22.02 16.15 -8.64
CA ASN A 43 -21.29 17.25 -9.27
C ASN A 43 -19.78 17.28 -8.92
N PHE A 44 -19.21 16.12 -8.56
CA PHE A 44 -17.82 16.04 -8.15
C PHE A 44 -16.87 16.40 -9.29
N GLN A 45 -15.81 17.15 -8.96
CA GLN A 45 -14.70 17.51 -9.84
C GLN A 45 -13.40 17.51 -9.02
N GLY A 46 -12.27 17.30 -9.70
CA GLY A 46 -10.94 17.37 -9.09
C GLY A 46 -10.46 16.02 -8.55
N VAL A 47 -9.90 16.03 -7.34
CA VAL A 47 -9.28 14.87 -6.68
C VAL A 47 -9.97 14.60 -5.34
N LYS A 48 -10.22 13.32 -5.06
CA LYS A 48 -10.80 12.87 -3.79
C LYS A 48 -9.89 11.87 -3.12
N VAL A 49 -9.44 12.17 -1.91
CA VAL A 49 -8.69 11.23 -1.05
C VAL A 49 -9.64 10.50 -0.13
N VAL A 50 -9.33 9.25 0.20
CA VAL A 50 -10.06 8.50 1.22
C VAL A 50 -9.27 8.54 2.52
N ALA A 51 -9.99 8.69 3.63
CA ALA A 51 -9.44 8.65 4.97
C ALA A 51 -10.25 7.72 5.86
N VAL A 52 -9.59 7.12 6.85
CA VAL A 52 -10.22 6.28 7.88
C VAL A 52 -9.85 6.79 9.27
N PRO A 53 -10.66 6.53 10.30
CA PRO A 53 -10.36 6.92 11.68
C PRO A 53 -9.07 6.29 12.20
N ALA A 54 -8.24 7.09 12.87
CA ALA A 54 -7.13 6.61 13.68
C ALA A 54 -7.05 7.35 15.03
N SER A 55 -6.49 6.68 16.04
CA SER A 55 -6.04 7.40 17.24
C SER A 55 -4.81 8.24 16.91
N ILE A 56 -4.63 9.37 17.60
CA ILE A 56 -3.41 10.19 17.49
C ILE A 56 -2.18 9.32 17.69
N SER A 57 -2.15 8.48 18.73
CA SER A 57 -1.04 7.57 19.03
C SER A 57 -0.64 6.66 17.86
N TYR A 58 -1.61 6.14 17.11
CA TYR A 58 -1.34 5.33 15.92
C TYR A 58 -0.89 6.20 14.75
N ALA A 59 -1.54 7.35 14.55
CA ALA A 59 -1.29 8.26 13.44
C ALA A 59 0.09 8.93 13.48
N ARG A 60 0.77 8.99 14.63
CA ARG A 60 2.12 9.58 14.81
C ARG A 60 3.17 9.10 13.82
N GLN A 61 3.02 7.90 13.26
CA GLN A 61 3.97 7.32 12.30
C GLN A 61 3.55 7.49 10.84
N TYR A 62 2.39 8.09 10.58
CA TYR A 62 1.73 8.12 9.28
C TYR A 62 1.31 9.54 8.88
N GLY A 63 0.64 9.65 7.74
CA GLY A 63 0.03 10.88 7.27
C GLY A 63 -1.38 11.09 7.85
N VAL A 64 -1.74 12.35 8.09
CA VAL A 64 -3.08 12.80 8.50
C VAL A 64 -3.52 13.95 7.61
N TYR A 65 -4.80 13.97 7.21
CA TYR A 65 -5.37 15.11 6.51
C TYR A 65 -5.84 16.19 7.49
N SER A 66 -5.57 17.46 7.17
CA SER A 66 -6.30 18.58 7.74
C SER A 66 -7.37 19.00 6.73
N VAL A 67 -8.62 19.16 7.19
CA VAL A 67 -9.77 19.49 6.33
C VAL A 67 -10.59 20.61 6.94
N ASP A 68 -11.27 21.38 6.08
CA ASP A 68 -12.26 22.35 6.53
C ASP A 68 -13.66 21.73 6.70
N SER A 69 -14.64 22.56 7.06
CA SER A 69 -16.04 22.15 7.25
C SER A 69 -16.74 21.67 5.98
N GLN A 70 -16.17 21.92 4.79
CA GLN A 70 -16.69 21.45 3.50
C GLN A 70 -15.96 20.18 3.01
N GLY A 71 -14.98 19.69 3.77
CA GLY A 71 -14.18 18.54 3.40
C GLY A 71 -13.10 18.84 2.34
N LEU A 72 -12.77 20.12 2.12
CA LEU A 72 -11.60 20.50 1.33
C LEU A 72 -10.35 20.29 2.16
N VAL A 73 -9.33 19.68 1.54
CA VAL A 73 -8.06 19.41 2.19
C VAL A 73 -7.27 20.71 2.31
N GLN A 74 -6.96 21.08 3.55
CA GLN A 74 -6.17 22.25 3.91
C GLN A 74 -4.67 21.92 3.90
N ASP A 75 -4.30 20.74 4.43
CA ASP A 75 -2.91 20.28 4.52
C ASP A 75 -2.82 18.75 4.61
N ILE A 76 -1.62 18.21 4.38
CA ILE A 76 -1.28 16.79 4.59
C ILE A 76 -0.09 16.74 5.56
N LEU A 77 -0.38 16.40 6.81
CA LEU A 77 0.58 16.35 7.90
C LEU A 77 1.24 14.96 7.95
N TYR A 78 2.56 14.89 8.10
CA TYR A 78 3.28 13.61 8.17
C TYR A 78 4.21 13.57 9.37
N GLN A 79 4.04 12.55 10.21
CA GLN A 79 4.81 12.40 11.45
C GLN A 79 4.80 13.68 12.32
N SER A 80 3.68 14.40 12.27
CA SER A 80 3.43 15.63 13.01
C SER A 80 3.36 15.41 14.52
N SER A 81 3.48 16.51 15.28
CA SER A 81 3.35 16.46 16.73
C SER A 81 1.92 16.14 17.16
N GLU A 82 1.73 15.71 18.41
CA GLU A 82 0.38 15.44 18.92
C GLU A 82 -0.47 16.72 18.95
N GLU A 83 0.16 17.86 19.27
CA GLU A 83 -0.50 19.17 19.27
C GLU A 83 -1.00 19.54 17.88
N GLU A 84 -0.22 19.30 16.83
CA GLU A 84 -0.63 19.52 15.44
C GLU A 84 -1.79 18.60 15.03
N MET A 85 -1.74 17.33 15.43
CA MET A 85 -2.79 16.36 15.13
C MET A 85 -4.10 16.62 15.89
N GLN A 86 -4.06 17.27 17.06
CA GLN A 86 -5.27 17.66 17.79
C GLN A 86 -6.15 18.61 16.98
N TRP A 87 -5.56 19.47 16.15
CA TRP A 87 -6.31 20.36 15.25
C TRP A 87 -7.01 19.63 14.11
N CYS A 88 -6.68 18.34 13.88
CA CYS A 88 -7.27 17.50 12.84
C CYS A 88 -8.34 16.54 13.39
N LEU A 89 -8.70 16.63 14.68
CA LEU A 89 -9.69 15.75 15.29
C LEU A 89 -11.07 15.96 14.66
N GLY A 90 -11.65 14.87 14.18
CA GLY A 90 -13.04 14.81 13.77
C GLY A 90 -14.00 14.76 14.96
N PRO A 91 -15.32 14.83 14.69
CA PRO A 91 -16.36 14.76 15.73
C PRO A 91 -16.35 13.46 16.55
N ASP A 92 -15.75 12.40 16.01
CA ASP A 92 -15.58 11.08 16.65
C ASP A 92 -14.34 11.00 17.56
N GLY A 93 -13.59 12.10 17.70
CA GLY A 93 -12.35 12.13 18.47
C GLY A 93 -11.20 11.35 17.82
N LYS A 94 -11.29 11.09 16.51
CA LYS A 94 -10.24 10.44 15.71
C LYS A 94 -9.70 11.41 14.67
N VAL A 95 -8.49 11.13 14.19
CA VAL A 95 -7.88 11.90 13.09
C VAL A 95 -8.09 11.17 11.76
N PRO A 96 -8.29 11.90 10.64
CA PRO A 96 -8.45 11.31 9.32
C PRO A 96 -7.10 10.85 8.76
N LEU A 97 -6.82 9.55 8.93
CA LEU A 97 -5.57 8.94 8.52
C LEU A 97 -5.48 8.83 6.99
N VAL A 98 -4.31 9.15 6.44
CA VAL A 98 -3.97 8.90 5.03
C VAL A 98 -3.89 7.39 4.80
N CYS A 99 -4.82 6.84 4.01
CA CYS A 99 -4.89 5.40 3.77
C CYS A 99 -4.46 4.96 2.37
N GLY A 100 -3.77 5.81 1.59
CA GLY A 100 -3.20 5.35 0.33
C GLY A 100 -4.18 5.23 -0.85
N VAL A 101 -5.46 5.60 -0.69
CA VAL A 101 -6.49 5.52 -1.74
C VAL A 101 -6.91 6.91 -2.22
N VAL A 102 -6.81 7.13 -3.54
CA VAL A 102 -7.02 8.43 -4.17
C VAL A 102 -7.77 8.26 -5.49
N PHE A 103 -8.75 9.13 -5.74
CA PHE A 103 -9.46 9.23 -7.01
C PHE A 103 -9.15 10.54 -7.72
N PHE A 104 -8.82 10.47 -9.00
CA PHE A 104 -8.68 11.60 -9.91
C PHE A 104 -9.84 11.59 -10.91
N SER A 105 -10.62 12.66 -10.98
CA SER A 105 -11.57 12.86 -12.09
C SER A 105 -10.83 12.87 -13.44
N CYS A 106 -11.52 12.56 -14.55
CA CYS A 106 -10.92 12.61 -15.90
C CYS A 106 -10.11 13.89 -16.15
N ARG A 107 -10.68 15.06 -15.83
CA ARG A 107 -10.01 16.35 -16.03
C ARG A 107 -8.73 16.48 -15.21
N ALA A 108 -8.75 16.08 -13.94
CA ALA A 108 -7.57 16.13 -13.08
C ALA A 108 -6.49 15.14 -13.57
N ALA A 109 -6.90 13.95 -14.00
CA ALA A 109 -6.01 12.94 -14.55
C ALA A 109 -5.37 13.41 -15.87
N GLU A 110 -6.13 14.04 -16.77
CA GLU A 110 -5.63 14.62 -18.02
C GLU A 110 -4.65 15.78 -17.78
N GLN A 111 -4.94 16.65 -16.82
CA GLN A 111 -4.02 17.74 -16.44
C GLN A 111 -2.69 17.20 -15.90
N LEU A 112 -2.74 16.17 -15.04
CA LEU A 112 -1.53 15.50 -14.57
C LEU A 112 -0.81 14.78 -15.72
N LEU A 113 -1.54 14.06 -16.56
CA LEU A 113 -0.96 13.35 -17.71
C LEU A 113 -0.26 14.33 -18.66
N ALA A 114 -0.79 15.54 -18.88
CA ALA A 114 -0.16 16.54 -19.74
C ALA A 114 1.27 16.91 -19.31
N THR A 115 1.64 16.69 -18.03
CA THR A 115 2.99 17.00 -17.56
C THR A 115 4.03 15.93 -17.89
N HIS A 116 3.64 14.76 -18.41
CA HIS A 116 4.55 13.63 -18.63
C HIS A 116 5.68 13.91 -19.64
N VAL A 117 5.52 14.90 -20.51
CA VAL A 117 6.55 15.36 -21.46
C VAL A 117 7.28 16.63 -21.00
N THR A 118 6.88 17.22 -19.88
CA THR A 118 7.38 18.52 -19.42
C THR A 118 8.60 18.33 -18.53
N PRO A 119 9.78 18.88 -18.86
CA PRO A 119 10.93 18.80 -17.97
C PRO A 119 10.70 19.54 -16.64
N PRO A 120 11.19 19.01 -15.50
CA PRO A 120 11.89 17.73 -15.33
C PRO A 120 10.94 16.54 -15.06
N LEU A 121 9.62 16.69 -15.15
CA LEU A 121 8.62 15.64 -14.88
C LEU A 121 8.67 14.49 -15.90
N ASN A 122 9.20 14.72 -17.09
CA ASN A 122 9.52 13.64 -18.03
C ASN A 122 10.53 12.63 -17.47
N ALA A 123 11.36 13.01 -16.49
CA ALA A 123 12.26 12.13 -15.74
C ALA A 123 11.54 11.15 -14.80
N CYS A 124 10.24 11.31 -14.57
CA CYS A 124 9.39 10.36 -13.86
C CYS A 124 8.84 9.25 -14.78
N THR A 125 9.16 9.29 -16.07
CA THR A 125 8.60 8.40 -17.09
C THR A 125 9.70 7.67 -17.85
N TYR A 126 9.32 6.69 -18.67
CA TYR A 126 10.25 5.98 -19.54
C TYR A 126 11.00 6.94 -20.49
N MET A 127 10.41 8.07 -20.89
CA MET A 127 11.05 9.06 -21.77
C MET A 127 12.31 9.68 -21.13
N GLY A 128 12.27 9.91 -19.82
CA GLY A 128 13.43 10.36 -19.06
C GLY A 128 14.50 9.28 -18.93
N LEU A 129 14.08 8.04 -18.67
CA LEU A 129 15.00 6.90 -18.57
C LEU A 129 15.71 6.62 -19.90
N ASP A 130 14.99 6.65 -21.01
CA ASP A 130 15.53 6.41 -22.35
C ASP A 130 16.50 7.52 -22.81
N SER A 131 16.32 8.74 -22.29
CA SER A 131 17.24 9.86 -22.56
C SER A 131 18.49 9.85 -21.68
N GLY A 132 18.63 8.88 -20.76
CA GLY A 132 19.75 8.80 -19.83
C GLY A 132 19.70 9.82 -18.69
N ALA A 133 18.55 10.50 -18.51
CA ALA A 133 18.36 11.40 -17.39
C ALA A 133 18.23 10.60 -16.07
N PRO A 134 18.72 11.14 -14.93
CA PRO A 134 18.50 10.50 -13.65
C PRO A 134 16.99 10.42 -13.34
N ALA A 135 16.54 9.26 -12.87
CA ALA A 135 15.14 9.07 -12.51
C ALA A 135 14.72 10.04 -11.42
N LEU A 136 13.63 10.78 -11.65
CA LEU A 136 13.04 11.67 -10.66
C LEU A 136 11.92 10.93 -9.93
N GLN A 137 12.09 10.70 -8.63
CA GLN A 137 11.09 10.04 -7.80
C GLN A 137 10.22 11.08 -7.10
N LEU A 138 8.90 11.06 -7.34
CA LEU A 138 7.95 11.97 -6.69
C LEU A 138 7.00 11.19 -5.79
N SER A 139 6.66 11.80 -4.66
CA SER A 139 5.63 11.31 -3.75
C SER A 139 4.23 11.71 -4.24
N LEU A 140 3.33 10.75 -4.32
CA LEU A 140 1.91 11.02 -4.59
C LEU A 140 1.35 12.05 -3.59
N PHE A 141 1.60 11.87 -2.30
CA PHE A 141 1.02 12.74 -1.27
C PHE A 141 1.74 14.08 -1.19
N PHE A 142 3.07 14.10 -1.14
CA PHE A 142 3.82 15.31 -0.83
C PHE A 142 4.25 16.13 -2.04
N ASP A 143 4.36 15.52 -3.23
CA ASP A 143 4.74 16.23 -4.44
C ASP A 143 3.54 16.43 -5.39
N LEU A 144 2.53 15.54 -5.40
CA LEU A 144 1.35 15.70 -6.28
C LEU A 144 0.13 16.27 -5.56
N LEU A 145 -0.32 15.68 -4.46
CA LEU A 145 -1.56 16.10 -3.80
C LEU A 145 -1.40 17.37 -2.96
N LEU A 146 -0.28 17.51 -2.25
CA LEU A 146 -0.05 18.63 -1.34
C LEU A 146 -0.13 20.00 -2.04
N CYS A 147 0.22 20.09 -3.32
CA CYS A 147 0.10 21.34 -4.09
C CYS A 147 -1.34 21.80 -4.32
N MET A 148 -2.32 20.91 -4.16
CA MET A 148 -3.75 21.20 -4.28
C MET A 148 -4.36 21.63 -2.94
N ALA A 149 -3.63 21.44 -1.83
CA ALA A 149 -4.10 21.75 -0.49
C ALA A 149 -4.18 23.27 -0.26
N GLN A 150 -5.22 23.73 0.43
CA GLN A 150 -5.56 25.15 0.45
C GLN A 150 -4.66 26.01 1.35
N ALA A 151 -4.15 25.45 2.46
CA ALA A 151 -3.32 26.17 3.42
C ALA A 151 -1.82 26.13 3.10
N VAL A 152 -1.43 25.48 2.00
CA VAL A 152 -0.04 25.40 1.56
C VAL A 152 0.27 26.57 0.62
N THR A 153 1.42 27.21 0.79
CA THR A 153 1.91 28.26 -0.13
C THR A 153 2.85 27.69 -1.19
N GLU A 154 3.02 28.41 -2.30
CA GLU A 154 3.91 27.98 -3.39
C GLU A 154 5.34 27.82 -2.88
N GLU A 155 5.82 28.78 -2.09
CA GLU A 155 7.17 28.82 -1.56
C GLU A 155 7.43 27.62 -0.64
N ALA A 156 6.49 27.35 0.28
CA ALA A 156 6.60 26.24 1.23
C ALA A 156 6.58 24.89 0.50
N PHE A 157 5.70 24.74 -0.49
CA PHE A 157 5.59 23.54 -1.31
C PHE A 157 6.84 23.31 -2.15
N VAL A 158 7.27 24.29 -2.94
CA VAL A 158 8.43 24.18 -3.85
C VAL A 158 9.70 23.85 -3.06
N ALA A 159 9.91 24.49 -1.92
CA ALA A 159 11.09 24.25 -1.09
C ALA A 159 11.07 22.89 -0.36
N GLY A 160 9.94 22.17 -0.33
CA GLY A 160 9.90 20.79 0.15
C GLY A 160 10.00 20.61 1.67
N HIS A 161 9.73 21.66 2.47
CA HIS A 161 9.92 21.66 3.92
C HIS A 161 9.14 20.58 4.70
N LYS A 162 8.15 19.92 4.07
CA LYS A 162 7.29 18.89 4.70
C LYS A 162 7.47 17.48 4.13
N THR A 163 8.45 17.25 3.24
CA THR A 163 8.59 15.94 2.58
C THR A 163 9.45 14.98 3.40
N GLY A 164 8.83 14.17 4.27
CA GLY A 164 9.55 13.10 5.01
C GLY A 164 10.08 11.97 4.12
N ALA A 165 9.66 11.88 2.85
CA ALA A 165 10.04 10.82 1.91
C ALA A 165 9.81 11.19 0.42
N GLY A 166 9.98 12.46 0.03
CA GLY A 166 9.86 12.90 -1.37
C GLY A 166 11.21 12.93 -2.10
N ALA A 167 11.21 13.35 -3.38
CA ALA A 167 12.44 13.69 -4.09
C ALA A 167 13.32 14.53 -3.16
N GLY A 168 14.55 14.07 -2.89
CA GLY A 168 15.50 14.83 -2.08
C GLY A 168 15.58 16.28 -2.56
N ASP A 169 15.99 17.18 -1.67
CA ASP A 169 16.01 18.63 -1.92
C ASP A 169 17.01 19.02 -3.02
N THR A 170 16.62 18.73 -4.25
CA THR A 170 17.40 18.91 -5.47
C THR A 170 16.74 19.99 -6.31
N GLN A 171 17.54 20.67 -7.12
CA GLN A 171 17.00 21.67 -8.05
C GLN A 171 15.95 21.07 -9.00
N ALA A 172 16.12 19.81 -9.40
CA ALA A 172 15.15 19.08 -10.21
C ALA A 172 13.81 18.88 -9.48
N ALA A 173 13.83 18.47 -8.21
CA ALA A 173 12.62 18.34 -7.38
C ALA A 173 11.89 19.68 -7.23
N ARG A 174 12.61 20.76 -6.92
CA ARG A 174 12.02 22.10 -6.81
C ARG A 174 11.38 22.55 -8.13
N SER A 175 12.07 22.32 -9.24
CA SER A 175 11.57 22.67 -10.58
C SER A 175 10.33 21.85 -10.95
N ALA A 176 10.31 20.56 -10.62
CA ALA A 176 9.14 19.69 -10.77
C ALA A 176 7.95 20.22 -9.96
N ARG A 177 8.15 20.56 -8.69
CA ARG A 177 7.13 21.14 -7.82
C ARG A 177 6.59 22.45 -8.39
N THR A 178 7.43 23.33 -8.93
CA THR A 178 6.95 24.55 -9.58
C THR A 178 6.02 24.27 -10.77
N VAL A 179 6.33 23.26 -11.59
CA VAL A 179 5.46 22.85 -12.70
C VAL A 179 4.14 22.27 -12.18
N LEU A 180 4.21 21.39 -11.17
CA LEU A 180 3.03 20.76 -10.56
C LEU A 180 2.12 21.79 -9.91
N TRP A 181 2.68 22.74 -9.17
CA TRP A 181 1.93 23.85 -8.57
C TRP A 181 1.13 24.62 -9.62
N LYS A 182 1.78 25.09 -10.69
CA LYS A 182 1.12 25.82 -11.78
C LYS A 182 0.02 24.99 -12.46
N THR A 183 0.22 23.68 -12.56
CA THR A 183 -0.69 22.79 -13.28
C THR A 183 -1.90 22.38 -12.43
N LEU A 184 -1.68 22.10 -11.14
CA LEU A 184 -2.64 21.39 -10.29
C LEU A 184 -3.20 22.24 -9.15
N ARG A 185 -2.62 23.39 -8.79
CA ARG A 185 -3.06 24.20 -7.63
C ARG A 185 -4.54 24.58 -7.63
N THR A 186 -5.13 24.73 -8.82
CA THR A 186 -6.54 25.09 -9.02
C THR A 186 -7.49 23.89 -9.00
N VAL A 187 -6.94 22.66 -8.99
CA VAL A 187 -7.72 21.42 -8.90
C VAL A 187 -8.19 21.25 -7.44
N PRO A 188 -9.49 21.12 -7.18
CA PRO A 188 -9.97 20.94 -5.81
C PRO A 188 -9.58 19.56 -5.29
N LEU A 189 -9.03 19.53 -4.08
CA LEU A 189 -8.72 18.32 -3.32
C LEU A 189 -9.71 18.19 -2.17
N THR A 190 -10.54 17.15 -2.20
CA THR A 190 -11.54 16.87 -1.17
C THR A 190 -11.28 15.52 -0.50
N MET A 191 -11.82 15.33 0.69
CA MET A 191 -11.71 14.08 1.44
C MET A 191 -13.06 13.35 1.53
N ALA A 192 -13.04 12.02 1.38
CA ALA A 192 -14.08 11.12 1.85
C ALA A 192 -13.62 10.46 3.15
N TYR A 193 -14.33 10.74 4.24
CA TYR A 193 -14.10 10.08 5.52
C TYR A 193 -14.98 8.84 5.63
N LEU A 194 -14.38 7.68 5.83
CA LEU A 194 -15.11 6.42 6.00
C LEU A 194 -15.13 6.06 7.50
N PRO A 195 -16.22 6.38 8.22
CA PRO A 195 -16.35 5.97 9.62
C PRO A 195 -16.28 4.43 9.69
N ASP A 196 -15.79 3.88 10.79
CA ASP A 196 -15.60 2.44 11.01
C ASP A 196 -14.62 1.72 10.05
N GLY A 197 -14.00 2.46 9.12
CA GLY A 197 -12.88 1.95 8.35
C GLY A 197 -11.65 1.73 9.24
N THR A 198 -10.83 0.75 8.90
CA THR A 198 -9.56 0.54 9.60
C THR A 198 -8.42 0.41 8.61
N TYR A 199 -7.25 0.88 9.02
CA TYR A 199 -6.03 0.79 8.23
C TYR A 199 -4.92 0.17 9.06
N LYS A 200 -4.21 -0.80 8.49
CA LYS A 200 -2.99 -1.37 9.06
C LYS A 200 -1.89 -1.42 8.01
N TYR A 201 -0.84 -0.61 8.17
CA TYR A 201 0.31 -0.57 7.26
C TYR A 201 1.18 -1.83 7.34
N MET A 202 1.60 -2.41 6.21
CA MET A 202 2.51 -3.57 6.21
C MET A 202 3.87 -3.20 6.82
N THR A 203 4.22 -3.79 7.96
CA THR A 203 5.48 -3.49 8.68
C THR A 203 6.61 -4.38 8.20
N SER A 204 7.83 -4.23 8.72
CA SER A 204 8.93 -5.19 8.48
C SER A 204 8.85 -6.43 9.38
N SER A 205 7.88 -6.49 10.30
CA SER A 205 7.75 -7.57 11.27
C SER A 205 7.10 -8.80 10.65
N ALA A 206 7.87 -9.87 10.46
CA ALA A 206 7.34 -11.13 9.94
C ALA A 206 6.19 -11.69 10.78
N ARG A 207 6.26 -11.53 12.11
CA ARG A 207 5.17 -11.91 13.03
C ARG A 207 3.89 -11.16 12.69
N GLU A 208 3.97 -9.86 12.46
CA GLU A 208 2.79 -9.08 12.07
C GLU A 208 2.26 -9.48 10.69
N HIS A 209 3.14 -9.76 9.72
CA HIS A 209 2.73 -10.31 8.43
C HIS A 209 1.96 -11.61 8.58
N ILE A 210 2.49 -12.56 9.35
CA ILE A 210 1.83 -13.83 9.65
C ILE A 210 0.47 -13.59 10.28
N CYS A 211 0.40 -12.76 11.33
CA CYS A 211 -0.86 -12.47 12.01
C CYS A 211 -1.92 -11.85 11.08
N ARG A 212 -1.52 -11.02 10.12
CA ARG A 212 -2.45 -10.31 9.22
C ARG A 212 -2.82 -11.12 7.97
N LEU A 213 -1.94 -12.01 7.55
CA LEU A 213 -2.12 -12.90 6.39
C LEU A 213 -2.64 -14.27 6.79
N THR A 214 -3.03 -14.49 8.05
CA THR A 214 -3.71 -15.69 8.51
C THR A 214 -5.06 -15.34 9.11
N PRO A 215 -6.10 -16.17 8.93
CA PRO A 215 -7.38 -15.95 9.58
C PRO A 215 -7.22 -15.87 11.11
N GLN A 216 -7.67 -14.77 11.70
CA GLN A 216 -7.75 -14.60 13.15
C GLN A 216 -9.21 -14.66 13.58
N LEU A 217 -9.49 -15.40 14.66
CA LEU A 217 -10.84 -15.49 15.21
C LEU A 217 -11.31 -14.09 15.65
N GLY A 218 -12.40 -13.60 15.04
CA GLY A 218 -13.01 -12.31 15.39
C GLY A 218 -12.46 -11.08 14.66
N ASP A 219 -11.45 -11.19 13.77
CA ASP A 219 -11.02 -10.05 12.95
C ASP A 219 -11.95 -9.86 11.75
N ALA A 220 -12.51 -8.66 11.58
CA ALA A 220 -13.33 -8.29 10.43
C ALA A 220 -12.58 -8.46 9.09
N HIS A 221 -11.24 -8.34 9.09
CA HIS A 221 -10.40 -8.59 7.90
C HIS A 221 -10.34 -10.08 7.51
N SER A 222 -10.64 -10.97 8.47
CA SER A 222 -10.65 -12.42 8.22
C SER A 222 -11.93 -12.88 7.54
N ARG A 223 -12.99 -12.05 7.50
CA ARG A 223 -14.25 -12.34 6.79
C ARG A 223 -14.02 -12.24 5.28
N GLY A 224 -13.74 -13.37 4.65
CA GLY A 224 -13.39 -13.47 3.23
C GLY A 224 -11.93 -13.83 2.97
N PHE A 225 -11.19 -14.25 4.01
CA PHE A 225 -9.86 -14.81 3.83
C PHE A 225 -9.94 -16.19 3.16
N CYS A 226 -9.19 -16.35 2.08
CA CYS A 226 -9.08 -17.62 1.37
C CYS A 226 -7.77 -18.29 1.76
N GLN A 227 -7.86 -19.46 2.42
CA GLN A 227 -6.69 -20.23 2.87
C GLN A 227 -5.74 -20.58 1.72
N VAL A 228 -6.30 -20.94 0.56
CA VAL A 228 -5.54 -21.30 -0.65
C VAL A 228 -5.98 -20.41 -1.80
N ALA A 229 -5.13 -19.46 -2.20
CA ALA A 229 -5.41 -18.53 -3.29
C ALA A 229 -4.37 -18.67 -4.40
N HIS A 230 -4.81 -18.66 -5.66
CA HIS A 230 -3.93 -18.73 -6.85
C HIS A 230 -2.91 -19.88 -6.79
N SER A 231 -3.25 -21.00 -6.15
CA SER A 231 -2.31 -22.07 -5.84
C SER A 231 -2.85 -23.43 -6.27
N SER A 232 -1.95 -24.34 -6.61
CA SER A 232 -2.24 -25.76 -6.85
C SER A 232 -1.66 -26.59 -5.72
N VAL A 233 -2.50 -27.35 -5.02
CA VAL A 233 -2.11 -28.18 -3.87
C VAL A 233 -2.57 -29.61 -4.14
N GLU A 234 -1.63 -30.54 -4.23
CA GLU A 234 -1.91 -31.95 -4.52
C GLU A 234 -2.67 -32.63 -3.37
N GLU A 235 -2.29 -32.34 -2.11
CA GLU A 235 -2.93 -32.89 -0.93
C GLU A 235 -3.51 -31.80 0.01
N PRO A 236 -4.65 -31.17 -0.31
CA PRO A 236 -5.22 -30.07 0.48
C PRO A 236 -5.51 -30.42 1.94
N ARG A 237 -5.77 -31.71 2.23
CA ARG A 237 -6.00 -32.24 3.59
C ARG A 237 -4.81 -32.07 4.54
N LEU A 238 -3.61 -31.79 4.00
CA LEU A 238 -2.39 -31.58 4.77
C LEU A 238 -2.20 -30.11 5.19
N LEU A 239 -3.15 -29.24 4.84
CA LEU A 239 -3.16 -27.83 5.25
C LEU A 239 -4.12 -27.65 6.44
N GLU A 240 -3.58 -27.33 7.61
CA GLU A 240 -4.38 -27.04 8.80
C GLU A 240 -5.05 -25.67 8.72
N GLU A 241 -6.19 -25.52 9.40
CA GLU A 241 -6.90 -24.24 9.50
C GLU A 241 -6.01 -23.15 10.09
N GLY A 242 -6.18 -21.91 9.63
CA GLY A 242 -5.37 -20.78 10.10
C GLY A 242 -4.00 -20.64 9.42
N CYS A 243 -3.69 -21.45 8.41
CA CYS A 243 -2.59 -21.17 7.48
C CYS A 243 -3.04 -20.37 6.26
N SER A 244 -2.07 -19.92 5.45
CA SER A 244 -2.29 -19.18 4.22
C SER A 244 -1.29 -19.61 3.16
N VAL A 245 -1.80 -20.00 1.99
CA VAL A 245 -1.04 -20.44 0.83
C VAL A 245 -1.46 -19.59 -0.36
N THR A 246 -0.55 -18.79 -0.90
CA THR A 246 -0.84 -17.86 -2.01
C THR A 246 0.18 -17.96 -3.12
N ASN A 247 -0.28 -18.14 -4.36
CA ASN A 247 0.58 -18.25 -5.53
C ASN A 247 1.66 -19.34 -5.38
N CYS A 248 1.22 -20.55 -5.03
CA CYS A 248 2.09 -21.69 -4.75
C CYS A 248 1.76 -22.93 -5.59
N LEU A 249 2.77 -23.77 -5.80
CA LEU A 249 2.64 -25.14 -6.24
C LEU A 249 3.14 -26.06 -5.12
N LEU A 250 2.25 -26.86 -4.53
CA LEU A 250 2.58 -27.83 -3.48
C LEU A 250 2.35 -29.25 -4.00
N GLU A 251 3.45 -29.99 -4.21
CA GLU A 251 3.45 -31.35 -4.77
C GLU A 251 3.87 -32.38 -3.70
N GLY A 252 3.16 -33.51 -3.64
CA GLY A 252 3.32 -34.56 -2.64
C GLY A 252 2.97 -34.13 -1.22
N ALA A 253 3.55 -34.84 -0.23
CA ALA A 253 3.24 -34.66 1.18
C ALA A 253 3.87 -33.38 1.78
N VAL A 254 3.23 -32.23 1.61
CA VAL A 254 3.61 -30.96 2.25
C VAL A 254 2.62 -30.65 3.37
N VAL A 255 3.02 -30.88 4.62
CA VAL A 255 2.20 -30.65 5.81
C VAL A 255 2.41 -29.22 6.32
N VAL A 256 1.32 -28.46 6.49
CA VAL A 256 1.35 -27.06 6.91
C VAL A 256 0.44 -26.85 8.11
N GLY A 257 1.03 -26.54 9.26
CA GLY A 257 0.32 -26.22 10.50
C GLY A 257 -0.33 -24.82 10.49
N PRO A 258 -1.03 -24.44 11.58
CA PRO A 258 -1.67 -23.14 11.71
C PRO A 258 -0.65 -22.00 11.85
N GLY A 259 -1.05 -20.78 11.53
CA GLY A 259 -0.20 -19.60 11.72
C GLY A 259 1.00 -19.57 10.78
N ASN A 260 0.85 -20.15 9.58
CA ASN A 260 1.86 -20.15 8.54
C ASN A 260 1.42 -19.36 7.32
N VAL A 261 2.39 -18.72 6.67
CA VAL A 261 2.19 -18.02 5.40
C VAL A 261 3.20 -18.54 4.39
N ILE A 262 2.69 -19.16 3.31
CA ILE A 262 3.49 -19.68 2.20
C ILE A 262 3.10 -18.90 0.95
N GLN A 263 4.05 -18.21 0.33
CA GLN A 263 3.80 -17.33 -0.81
C GLN A 263 4.81 -17.53 -1.93
N HIS A 264 4.39 -17.55 -3.19
CA HIS A 264 5.34 -17.56 -4.32
C HIS A 264 6.33 -18.73 -4.26
N CYS A 265 5.87 -19.91 -3.82
CA CYS A 265 6.70 -21.08 -3.60
C CYS A 265 6.31 -22.24 -4.52
N CYS A 266 7.29 -23.02 -4.95
CA CYS A 266 7.11 -24.34 -5.54
C CYS A 266 7.74 -25.36 -4.60
N LEU A 267 6.93 -26.06 -3.79
CA LEU A 267 7.41 -26.98 -2.77
C LEU A 267 7.10 -28.43 -3.12
N GLN A 268 8.06 -29.32 -2.93
CA GLN A 268 7.92 -30.74 -3.16
C GLN A 268 8.19 -31.55 -1.89
N GLY A 269 7.17 -32.28 -1.44
CA GLY A 269 7.22 -33.13 -0.26
C GLY A 269 8.24 -34.28 -0.35
N PRO A 270 8.48 -34.99 0.77
CA PRO A 270 7.88 -34.76 2.08
C PRO A 270 8.45 -33.52 2.80
N LEU A 271 7.57 -32.67 3.36
CA LEU A 271 7.94 -31.49 4.15
C LEU A 271 6.97 -31.32 5.34
N HIS A 272 7.50 -30.89 6.48
CA HIS A 272 6.72 -30.58 7.68
C HIS A 272 6.98 -29.13 8.12
N ILE A 273 5.96 -28.29 7.96
CA ILE A 273 5.98 -26.87 8.33
C ILE A 273 5.06 -26.72 9.54
N HIS A 274 5.65 -26.60 10.74
CA HIS A 274 4.94 -26.32 11.99
C HIS A 274 4.56 -24.84 12.05
N SER A 275 4.12 -24.31 13.19
CA SER A 275 3.61 -22.94 13.30
C SER A 275 4.66 -21.85 13.14
N GLY A 276 4.21 -20.64 12.80
CA GLY A 276 5.00 -19.41 12.89
C GLY A 276 5.95 -19.18 11.71
N CYS A 277 5.79 -19.91 10.61
CA CYS A 277 6.67 -19.79 9.46
C CYS A 277 6.14 -18.80 8.40
N LEU A 278 7.06 -18.04 7.81
CA LEU A 278 6.82 -17.26 6.60
C LEU A 278 7.79 -17.73 5.51
N LEU A 279 7.27 -18.47 4.53
CA LEU A 279 8.08 -19.02 3.43
C LEU A 279 7.72 -18.30 2.13
N THR A 280 8.70 -17.69 1.48
CA THR A 280 8.48 -17.02 0.20
C THR A 280 9.60 -17.27 -0.82
N GLY A 281 9.26 -17.40 -2.10
CA GLY A 281 10.26 -17.54 -3.19
C GLY A 281 11.05 -18.86 -3.17
N LEU A 282 10.52 -19.91 -2.52
CA LEU A 282 11.16 -21.22 -2.46
C LEU A 282 10.83 -22.07 -3.69
N ASP A 283 11.72 -22.97 -4.07
CA ASP A 283 11.54 -23.86 -5.22
C ASP A 283 11.80 -25.32 -4.85
N VAL A 284 11.67 -26.22 -5.83
CA VAL A 284 11.87 -27.66 -5.65
C VAL A 284 13.27 -27.98 -5.10
N ALA A 285 14.30 -27.26 -5.55
CA ALA A 285 15.66 -27.43 -5.03
C ALA A 285 15.74 -27.02 -3.54
N SER A 286 15.06 -25.92 -3.17
CA SER A 286 14.92 -25.49 -1.79
C SER A 286 14.21 -26.55 -0.95
N SER A 287 13.18 -27.19 -1.50
CA SER A 287 12.44 -28.27 -0.83
C SER A 287 13.36 -29.42 -0.44
N ALA A 288 14.22 -29.88 -1.35
CA ALA A 288 15.18 -30.94 -1.08
C ALA A 288 16.10 -30.62 0.11
N ALA A 289 16.55 -29.37 0.23
CA ALA A 289 17.36 -28.90 1.35
C ALA A 289 16.57 -28.82 2.68
N LEU A 290 15.26 -28.57 2.61
CA LEU A 290 14.40 -28.43 3.78
C LEU A 290 13.86 -29.77 4.32
N ARG A 291 13.91 -30.87 3.56
CA ARG A 291 13.34 -32.18 3.97
C ARG A 291 13.86 -32.72 5.30
N SER A 292 15.12 -32.42 5.65
CA SER A 292 15.73 -32.88 6.89
C SER A 292 15.53 -31.93 8.08
N HIS A 293 14.77 -30.85 7.90
CA HIS A 293 14.62 -29.79 8.90
C HIS A 293 13.18 -29.72 9.40
N SER A 294 13.03 -29.51 10.71
CA SER A 294 11.75 -29.14 11.31
C SER A 294 11.60 -27.63 11.21
N LEU A 295 10.66 -27.15 10.39
CA LEU A 295 10.42 -25.72 10.21
C LEU A 295 9.41 -25.24 11.25
N GLN A 296 9.84 -24.34 12.13
CA GLN A 296 9.04 -23.73 13.19
C GLN A 296 9.58 -22.34 13.49
N ASP A 297 8.69 -21.34 13.60
CA ASP A 297 9.03 -19.95 13.94
C ASP A 297 10.14 -19.35 13.05
N VAL A 298 10.20 -19.76 11.77
CA VAL A 298 11.24 -19.38 10.82
C VAL A 298 10.70 -18.64 9.61
N VAL A 299 11.41 -17.60 9.21
CA VAL A 299 11.17 -16.82 8.01
C VAL A 299 12.25 -17.17 7.00
N ILE A 300 11.84 -17.67 5.83
CA ILE A 300 12.76 -17.99 4.73
C ILE A 300 12.28 -17.30 3.48
N GLN A 301 13.12 -16.45 2.91
CA GLN A 301 12.81 -15.75 1.66
C GLN A 301 13.86 -16.06 0.61
N GLY A 302 13.44 -16.64 -0.50
CA GLY A 302 14.27 -16.91 -1.67
C GLY A 302 14.20 -15.75 -2.67
N HIS A 303 15.35 -15.22 -3.05
CA HIS A 303 15.49 -14.15 -4.02
C HIS A 303 16.29 -14.63 -5.22
N ARG A 304 15.72 -14.51 -6.42
CA ARG A 304 16.46 -14.74 -7.66
C ARG A 304 17.15 -13.45 -8.07
N ILE A 305 18.47 -13.43 -8.05
CA ILE A 305 19.27 -12.24 -8.35
C ILE A 305 20.10 -12.51 -9.60
N ARG A 306 20.16 -11.52 -10.48
CA ARG A 306 21.05 -11.52 -11.65
C ARG A 306 22.11 -10.43 -11.49
N LEU A 307 23.35 -10.83 -11.23
CA LEU A 307 24.50 -9.94 -11.12
C LEU A 307 25.31 -10.04 -12.42
N ARG A 308 25.06 -9.11 -13.36
CA ARG A 308 25.63 -9.12 -14.71
C ARG A 308 25.36 -10.46 -15.42
N HIS A 309 26.38 -11.32 -15.51
CA HIS A 309 26.32 -12.63 -16.16
C HIS A 309 26.00 -13.79 -15.20
N LEU A 310 26.00 -13.55 -13.88
CA LEU A 310 25.69 -14.57 -12.87
C LEU A 310 24.22 -14.51 -12.49
N SER A 311 23.52 -15.65 -12.63
CA SER A 311 22.21 -15.85 -12.02
C SER A 311 22.40 -16.72 -10.77
N CYS A 312 22.03 -16.19 -9.61
CA CYS A 312 22.09 -16.94 -8.35
C CYS A 312 20.78 -16.82 -7.59
N LYS A 313 20.60 -17.73 -6.62
CA LYS A 313 19.53 -17.67 -5.65
C LYS A 313 20.14 -17.33 -4.29
N VAL A 314 19.65 -16.27 -3.67
CA VAL A 314 20.06 -15.82 -2.35
C VAL A 314 18.89 -16.05 -1.41
N PHE A 315 19.18 -16.48 -0.19
CA PHE A 315 18.17 -16.70 0.83
C PHE A 315 18.40 -15.75 1.99
N THR A 316 17.33 -15.17 2.50
CA THR A 316 17.32 -14.58 3.85
C THR A 316 16.66 -15.59 4.79
N LEU A 317 17.24 -15.74 5.97
CA LEU A 317 16.73 -16.59 7.03
C LEU A 317 16.76 -15.80 8.34
N SER A 318 15.62 -15.77 9.02
CA SER A 318 15.48 -15.19 10.37
C SER A 318 14.48 -16.00 11.18
N GLY A 319 14.66 -16.05 12.50
CA GLY A 319 13.93 -16.95 13.39
C GLY A 319 14.88 -17.62 14.37
#